data_AF-A0A2I9E3Q5-F1
#
_entry.id   AF-A0A2I9E3Q5-F1
#
_cell.length_a   1.000
_cell.length_b   1.000
_cell.length_c   1.000
_cell.angle_alpha   90.00
_cell.angle_beta   90.00
_cell.angle_gamma   90.00
#
_symmetry.space_group_name_H-M   'P 1'
#
loop_
_entity.id
_entity.type
_entity.pdbx_description
1 polymer ?
#
loop_
_entity_poly.entity_id
_entity_poly.type
_entity_poly.pdbx_seq_one_letter_code
_entity_poly.pdbx_strand_id
1 'polypeptide(L)'
;MDMKTRILFRARILIPILSIFMAVTSCGPMVFTAGTNPPPPPWFYPNRLEVVRYVYFPNYSFYYDLSARTYIYLEGNVWVRLRVLPPRYSHLDLRRTKYERIKGYQKEDIRSYHEEHNANRGRSNRSG
;
A
#
# COMPACT_ATOMS: atom_id res chain seq x y z
N MET A 1 35.43 -9.82 -59.50
CA MET A 1 34.21 -9.81 -58.65
C MET A 1 33.12 -9.07 -59.38
N ASP A 2 31.99 -9.74 -59.63
CA ASP A 2 30.83 -9.19 -60.35
C ASP A 2 30.20 -8.01 -59.58
N MET A 3 29.77 -6.97 -60.31
CA MET A 3 29.11 -5.76 -59.77
C MET A 3 27.93 -6.12 -58.84
N LYS A 4 27.18 -7.18 -59.19
CA LYS A 4 26.03 -7.66 -58.40
C LYS A 4 26.46 -8.20 -57.04
N THR A 5 27.61 -8.88 -56.97
CA THR A 5 28.16 -9.44 -55.73
C THR A 5 28.62 -8.34 -54.76
N ARG A 6 29.15 -7.22 -55.28
CA ARG A 6 29.56 -6.06 -54.46
C ARG A 6 28.36 -5.32 -53.88
N ILE A 7 27.25 -5.22 -54.64
CA ILE A 7 25.99 -4.60 -54.19
C ILE A 7 25.31 -5.48 -53.12
N LEU A 8 25.22 -6.79 -53.35
CA LEU A 8 24.66 -7.75 -52.39
C LEU A 8 25.42 -7.78 -51.06
N PHE A 9 26.74 -7.66 -51.09
CA PHE A 9 27.57 -7.62 -49.87
C PHE A 9 27.35 -6.32 -49.07
N ARG A 10 27.29 -5.17 -49.75
CA ARG A 10 26.98 -3.87 -49.12
C ARG A 10 25.59 -3.84 -48.49
N ALA A 11 24.59 -4.38 -49.18
CA ALA A 11 23.22 -4.46 -48.66
C ALA A 11 23.13 -5.32 -47.40
N ARG A 12 23.81 -6.48 -47.36
CA ARG A 12 23.84 -7.37 -46.18
C ARG A 12 24.46 -6.74 -44.93
N ILE A 13 25.36 -5.77 -45.10
CA ILE A 13 25.99 -5.05 -43.98
C ILE A 13 25.12 -3.85 -43.57
N LEU A 14 24.55 -3.11 -44.52
CA LEU A 14 23.78 -1.89 -44.24
C LEU A 14 22.40 -2.17 -43.61
N ILE A 15 21.75 -3.28 -43.98
CA ILE A 15 20.42 -3.66 -43.47
C ILE A 15 20.41 -3.89 -41.94
N PRO A 16 21.31 -4.71 -41.34
CA PRO A 16 21.32 -4.90 -39.89
C PRO A 16 21.75 -3.63 -39.14
N ILE A 17 22.67 -2.83 -39.69
CA ILE A 17 23.11 -1.56 -39.07
C ILE A 17 21.94 -0.58 -38.97
N LEU A 18 21.14 -0.45 -40.04
CA LEU A 18 19.97 0.42 -40.05
C LEU A 18 18.88 -0.07 -39.08
N SER A 19 18.70 -1.38 -38.98
CA SER A 19 17.75 -2.00 -38.04
C SER A 19 18.13 -1.77 -36.58
N ILE A 20 19.43 -1.82 -36.25
CA ILE A 20 19.93 -1.55 -34.89
C ILE A 20 19.81 -0.07 -34.54
N PHE A 21 20.11 0.84 -35.49
CA PHE A 21 20.00 2.28 -35.28
C PHE A 21 18.56 2.71 -34.94
N MET A 22 17.56 2.14 -35.62
CA MET A 22 16.14 2.36 -35.33
C MET A 22 15.71 1.86 -33.95
N ALA A 23 16.28 0.76 -33.46
CA ALA A 23 15.94 0.21 -32.14
C ALA A 23 16.47 1.08 -30.97
N VAL A 24 17.56 1.81 -31.17
CA VAL A 24 18.16 2.68 -30.13
C VAL A 24 17.36 3.97 -29.91
N THR A 25 16.54 4.39 -30.89
CA THR A 25 15.79 5.65 -30.80
C THR A 25 14.50 5.57 -29.96
N SER A 26 14.14 4.39 -29.42
CA SER A 26 12.89 4.20 -28.66
C SER A 26 13.00 4.53 -27.16
N CYS A 27 13.89 5.44 -26.76
CA CYS A 27 13.81 6.05 -25.43
C CYS A 27 12.88 7.26 -25.51
N GLY A 28 11.62 7.07 -25.11
CA GLY A 28 10.72 8.18 -24.84
C GLY A 28 11.32 9.13 -23.78
N PRO A 29 10.87 10.39 -23.69
CA PRO A 29 11.41 11.33 -22.71
C PRO A 29 11.14 10.80 -21.29
N MET A 30 12.20 10.30 -20.64
CA MET A 30 12.16 9.89 -19.24
C MET A 30 12.51 11.11 -18.39
N VAL A 31 11.52 11.65 -17.67
CA VAL A 31 11.70 12.83 -16.82
C VAL A 31 12.25 12.37 -15.46
N PHE A 32 13.53 12.62 -15.21
CA PHE A 32 14.11 12.49 -13.88
C PHE A 32 14.05 13.86 -13.19
N THR A 33 13.08 14.08 -12.31
CA THR A 33 13.10 15.23 -11.40
C THR A 33 14.06 14.96 -10.24
N ALA A 34 15.36 14.88 -10.52
CA ALA A 34 16.39 15.02 -9.50
C ALA A 34 16.60 16.51 -9.22
N GLY A 35 15.53 17.18 -8.80
CA GLY A 35 15.57 18.60 -8.46
C GLY A 35 15.88 18.75 -6.98
N THR A 36 16.91 19.55 -6.66
CA THR A 36 17.18 20.15 -5.34
C THR A 36 16.07 21.09 -4.86
N ASN A 37 14.88 21.00 -5.44
CA ASN A 37 13.74 21.79 -5.05
C ASN A 37 13.26 21.30 -3.68
N PRO A 38 12.92 22.22 -2.75
CA PRO A 38 12.28 21.83 -1.51
C PRO A 38 11.05 20.99 -1.84
N PRO A 39 10.76 19.94 -1.05
CA PRO A 39 9.60 19.10 -1.28
C PRO A 39 8.35 19.99 -1.33
N PRO A 40 7.37 19.67 -2.19
CA PRO A 40 6.16 20.46 -2.26
C PRO A 40 5.50 20.57 -0.88
N PRO A 41 4.86 21.71 -0.56
CA PRO A 41 4.28 21.92 0.76
C PRO A 41 3.23 20.83 1.09
N PRO A 42 2.98 20.53 2.38
CA PRO A 42 2.13 19.40 2.79
C PRO A 42 0.71 19.35 2.19
N TRP A 43 0.19 20.49 1.72
CA TRP A 43 -1.12 20.64 1.07
C TRP A 43 -1.09 20.49 -0.46
N PHE A 44 0.10 20.42 -1.08
CA PHE A 44 0.27 20.45 -2.54
C PHE A 44 -0.17 19.16 -3.26
N TYR A 45 -0.29 18.05 -2.53
CA TYR A 45 -0.78 16.79 -3.08
C TYR A 45 -2.29 16.69 -2.86
N PRO A 46 -3.13 16.97 -3.88
CA PRO A 46 -4.54 16.64 -3.81
C PRO A 46 -4.64 15.12 -3.67
N ASN A 47 -5.16 14.65 -2.54
CA ASN A 47 -5.19 13.24 -2.13
C ASN A 47 -3.84 12.65 -1.73
N ARG A 48 -3.26 13.13 -0.63
CA ARG A 48 -2.31 12.30 0.13
C ARG A 48 -3.00 10.96 0.39
N LEU A 49 -2.51 9.89 -0.23
CA LEU A 49 -2.99 8.53 0.02
C LEU A 49 -2.78 8.27 1.51
N GLU A 50 -3.85 8.41 2.28
CA GLU A 50 -3.83 8.11 3.70
C GLU A 50 -3.74 6.60 3.81
N VAL A 51 -2.52 6.10 3.98
CA VAL A 51 -2.29 4.69 4.20
C VAL A 51 -2.94 4.35 5.54
N VAL A 52 -4.04 3.60 5.47
CA VAL A 52 -4.72 3.07 6.65
C VAL A 52 -4.22 1.65 6.84
N ARG A 53 -3.53 1.40 7.96
CA ARG A 53 -3.11 0.04 8.34
C ARG A 53 -4.17 -0.67 9.15
N TYR A 54 -4.82 0.04 10.07
CA TYR A 54 -5.77 -0.57 11.01
C TYR A 54 -7.19 -0.02 10.84
N VAL A 55 -8.16 -0.92 10.92
CA VAL A 55 -9.58 -0.62 11.09
C VAL A 55 -9.98 -1.05 12.49
N TYR A 56 -10.61 -0.17 13.25
CA TYR A 56 -11.08 -0.43 14.61
C TYR A 56 -12.60 -0.61 14.65
N PHE A 57 -13.06 -1.61 15.38
CA PHE A 57 -14.48 -1.90 15.59
C PHE A 57 -14.84 -1.53 17.04
N PRO A 58 -15.29 -0.28 17.30
CA PRO A 58 -15.42 0.25 18.66
C PRO A 58 -16.42 -0.51 19.53
N ASN A 59 -17.52 -0.96 18.95
CA ASN A 59 -18.57 -1.69 19.69
C ASN A 59 -18.09 -3.06 20.22
N TYR A 60 -17.07 -3.64 19.58
CA TYR A 60 -16.56 -4.97 19.88
C TYR A 60 -15.11 -4.96 20.36
N SER A 61 -14.48 -3.78 20.40
CA SER A 61 -13.12 -3.55 20.88
C SER A 61 -12.04 -4.43 20.22
N PHE A 62 -12.12 -4.62 18.90
CA PHE A 62 -11.09 -5.32 18.12
C PHE A 62 -10.67 -4.51 16.89
N TYR A 63 -9.53 -4.89 16.32
CA TYR A 63 -8.93 -4.29 15.14
C TYR A 63 -8.84 -5.30 14.01
N TYR A 64 -8.75 -4.79 12.78
CA TYR A 64 -8.31 -5.53 11.61
C TYR A 64 -7.08 -4.83 11.02
N ASP A 65 -5.98 -5.57 10.90
CA ASP A 65 -4.76 -5.12 10.22
C ASP A 65 -4.91 -5.42 8.72
N LEU A 66 -5.05 -4.38 7.91
CA LEU A 66 -5.19 -4.46 6.45
C LEU A 66 -3.90 -4.96 5.77
N SER A 67 -2.73 -4.70 6.37
CA SER A 67 -1.44 -5.13 5.84
C SER A 67 -1.22 -6.62 6.07
N ALA A 68 -1.44 -7.09 7.30
CA ALA A 68 -1.26 -8.50 7.66
C ALA A 68 -2.49 -9.38 7.35
N ARG A 69 -3.64 -8.76 7.08
CA ARG A 69 -4.96 -9.42 6.90
C ARG A 69 -5.36 -10.25 8.12
N THR A 70 -5.14 -9.70 9.31
CA THR A 70 -5.41 -10.38 10.60
C THR A 70 -6.30 -9.54 11.50
N TYR A 71 -7.18 -10.22 12.23
CA TYR A 71 -7.89 -9.67 13.37
C TYR A 71 -6.97 -9.57 14.57
N ILE A 72 -7.08 -8.48 15.32
CA ILE A 72 -6.31 -8.23 16.53
C ILE A 72 -7.26 -7.86 17.65
N TYR A 73 -7.22 -8.56 18.77
CA TYR A 73 -8.14 -8.34 19.88
C TYR A 73 -7.47 -8.66 21.22
N LEU A 74 -8.06 -8.16 22.30
CA LEU A 74 -7.62 -8.46 23.66
C LEU A 74 -8.36 -9.69 24.19
N GLU A 75 -7.61 -10.64 24.72
CA GLU A 75 -8.12 -11.86 25.37
C GLU A 75 -7.30 -12.11 26.63
N GLY A 76 -7.94 -12.01 27.81
CA GLY A 76 -7.23 -12.18 29.09
C GLY A 76 -6.01 -11.25 29.25
N ASN A 77 -6.13 -9.99 28.85
CA ASN A 77 -5.05 -8.99 28.81
C ASN A 77 -3.91 -9.28 27.83
N VAL A 78 -4.03 -10.31 26.99
CA VAL A 78 -3.07 -10.62 25.93
C VAL A 78 -3.63 -10.18 24.59
N TRP A 79 -2.82 -9.49 23.80
CA TRP A 79 -3.16 -9.14 22.42
C TRP A 79 -2.95 -10.35 21.52
N VAL A 80 -4.04 -10.84 20.94
CA VAL A 80 -4.04 -12.00 20.05
C VAL A 80 -4.20 -11.53 18.61
N ARG A 81 -3.43 -12.11 17.68
CA ARG A 81 -3.52 -11.87 16.24
C ARG A 81 -3.88 -13.16 15.49
N LEU A 82 -4.97 -13.17 14.75
CA LEU A 82 -5.45 -14.34 13.99
C LEU A 82 -5.98 -13.96 12.61
N ARG A 83 -5.89 -14.88 11.64
CA ARG A 83 -6.45 -14.68 10.29
C ARG A 83 -7.96 -14.88 10.23
N VAL A 84 -8.52 -15.58 11.22
CA VAL A 84 -9.95 -15.89 11.29
C VAL A 84 -10.58 -15.02 12.36
N LEU A 85 -11.80 -14.55 12.10
CA LEU A 85 -12.57 -13.81 13.09
C LEU A 85 -12.88 -14.74 14.28
N PRO A 86 -12.65 -14.30 15.53
CA PRO A 86 -12.95 -15.13 16.70
C PRO A 86 -14.37 -15.68 16.68
N PRO A 87 -14.61 -16.94 17.09
CA PRO A 87 -15.95 -17.53 17.08
C PRO A 87 -17.00 -16.70 17.81
N ARG A 88 -16.63 -15.98 18.88
CA ARG A 88 -17.52 -15.07 19.61
C ARG A 88 -18.06 -13.90 18.78
N TYR A 89 -17.42 -13.58 17.65
CA TYR A 89 -17.81 -12.53 16.72
C TYR A 89 -18.30 -13.09 15.37
N SER A 90 -18.43 -14.41 15.21
CA SER A 90 -18.78 -15.05 13.94
C SER A 90 -20.16 -14.67 13.41
N HIS A 91 -21.07 -14.26 14.30
CA HIS A 91 -22.42 -13.82 13.97
C HIS A 91 -22.48 -12.38 13.44
N LEU A 92 -21.37 -11.65 13.44
CA LEU A 92 -21.35 -10.24 13.05
C LEU A 92 -21.31 -10.07 11.53
N ASP A 93 -22.20 -9.22 11.01
CA ASP A 93 -22.05 -8.67 9.67
C ASP A 93 -21.09 -7.47 9.72
N LEU A 94 -19.80 -7.73 9.46
CA LEU A 94 -18.76 -6.71 9.44
C LEU A 94 -19.01 -5.60 8.41
N ARG A 95 -19.82 -5.84 7.36
CA ARG A 95 -20.12 -4.83 6.33
C ARG A 95 -21.08 -3.75 6.84
N ARG A 96 -21.94 -4.11 7.79
CA ARG A 96 -22.94 -3.22 8.40
C ARG A 96 -22.49 -2.66 9.75
N THR A 97 -21.44 -3.24 10.31
CA THR A 97 -20.91 -2.83 11.61
C THR A 97 -20.18 -1.50 11.50
N LYS A 98 -20.40 -0.61 12.50
CA LYS A 98 -19.65 0.64 12.62
C LYS A 98 -18.16 0.35 12.83
N TYR A 99 -17.31 1.01 12.04
CA TYR A 99 -15.86 0.93 12.16
C TYR A 99 -15.21 2.31 12.01
N GLU A 100 -14.00 2.45 12.53
CA GLU A 100 -13.15 3.63 12.48
C GLU A 100 -11.84 3.29 11.76
N ARG A 101 -11.43 4.10 10.78
CA ARG A 101 -10.13 3.95 10.12
C ARG A 101 -9.07 4.68 10.93
N ILE A 102 -8.00 3.99 11.30
CA ILE A 102 -6.92 4.60 12.05
C ILE A 102 -5.96 5.30 11.10
N LYS A 103 -5.93 6.61 11.24
CA LYS A 103 -5.17 7.54 10.41
C LYS A 103 -3.81 7.81 11.04
N GLY A 104 -2.76 7.88 10.22
CA GLY A 104 -1.42 8.26 10.67
C GLY A 104 -0.71 7.27 11.61
N TYR A 105 -1.24 6.05 11.81
CA TYR A 105 -0.62 5.03 12.65
C TYR A 105 -0.18 3.82 11.83
N GLN A 106 1.13 3.54 11.86
CA GLN A 106 1.77 2.50 11.04
C GLN A 106 2.62 1.51 11.84
N LYS A 107 2.81 1.74 13.15
CA LYS A 107 3.58 0.83 14.01
C LYS A 107 2.89 -0.53 14.07
N GLU A 108 3.69 -1.58 14.25
CA GLU A 108 3.19 -2.97 14.29
C GLU A 108 2.41 -3.28 15.57
N ASP A 109 2.79 -2.65 16.68
CA ASP A 109 2.15 -2.86 17.97
C ASP A 109 0.94 -1.95 18.17
N ILE A 110 -0.26 -2.46 17.88
CA ILE A 110 -1.51 -1.71 18.07
C ILE A 110 -1.81 -1.39 19.55
N ARG A 111 -1.16 -2.07 20.50
CA ARG A 111 -1.41 -1.91 21.93
C ARG A 111 -1.24 -0.47 22.40
N SER A 112 -0.15 0.19 22.04
CA SER A 112 0.12 1.55 22.50
C SER A 112 -0.97 2.53 22.01
N TYR A 113 -1.41 2.37 20.75
CA TYR A 113 -2.51 3.16 20.21
C TYR A 113 -3.83 2.90 20.97
N HIS A 114 -4.12 1.64 21.28
CA HIS A 114 -5.31 1.28 22.04
C HIS A 114 -5.28 1.89 23.45
N GLU A 115 -4.16 1.79 24.16
CA GLU A 115 -4.02 2.32 25.51
C GLU A 115 -4.22 3.84 25.55
N GLU A 116 -3.64 4.56 24.60
CA GLU A 116 -3.74 6.02 24.49
C GLU A 116 -5.13 6.51 24.09
N HIS A 117 -5.80 5.83 23.14
CA HIS A 117 -7.02 6.36 22.51
C HIS A 117 -8.31 5.63 22.89
N ASN A 118 -8.22 4.37 23.32
CA ASN A 118 -9.37 3.46 23.41
C ASN A 118 -9.54 2.78 24.77
N ALA A 119 -8.54 2.78 25.66
CA ALA A 119 -8.60 2.07 26.95
C ALA A 119 -9.81 2.43 27.81
N ASN A 120 -10.27 3.68 27.75
CA ASN A 120 -11.39 4.15 28.55
C ASN A 120 -12.76 3.89 27.90
N ARG A 121 -12.82 3.54 26.62
CA ARG A 121 -14.09 3.32 25.89
C ARG A 121 -14.85 2.09 26.38
N GLY A 122 -14.13 1.06 26.81
CA GLY A 122 -14.74 -0.15 27.41
C GLY A 122 -15.35 0.09 28.80
N ARG A 123 -14.94 1.16 29.51
CA ARG A 123 -15.48 1.50 30.83
C ARG A 123 -16.79 2.29 30.74
N SER A 124 -16.96 3.16 29.75
CA SER A 124 -18.16 4.01 29.63
C SER A 124 -19.43 3.23 29.28
N ASN A 125 -19.31 2.09 28.60
CA ASN A 125 -20.46 1.25 28.24
C ASN A 125 -21.05 0.44 29.41
N ARG A 126 -20.46 0.50 30.62
CA ARG A 126 -20.99 -0.19 31.83
C ARG A 126 -21.79 0.72 32.77
N SER A 127 -21.85 2.01 32.47
CA SER A 127 -22.48 3.04 33.31
C SER A 127 -23.78 3.61 32.71
N GLY A 128 -24.38 2.92 31.74
CA GLY A 128 -25.65 3.29 31.11
C GLY A 128 -26.67 2.17 31.22
#